data_AF-A0A8T4KK28-F1
#
_entry.id   AF-A0A8T4KK28-F1
#
_cell.length_a   1.000
_cell.length_b   1.000
_cell.length_c   1.000
_cell.angle_alpha   90.00
_cell.angle_beta   90.00
_cell.angle_gamma   90.00
#
_symmetry.space_group_name_H-M   'P 1'
#
loop_
_entity.id
_entity.type
_entity.pdbx_description
1 polymer ?
#
loop_
_entity_poly.entity_id
_entity_poly.type
_entity_poly.pdbx_seq_one_letter_code
_entity_poly.pdbx_strand_id
1 'polypeptide(L)'
;MRVYILATFIGTFAVDENKKIVSFKPYPKDPSMIAEKYKTSEFEVTEDEKKMMYELGKKGFREFIFPFRKNGARHIETGTDQEAFIKDNLRRLAVERQFVRDQAEFNNLLTKINLELTKVKIKKAMGRDGLVVQANGALEELDRSINVLMERLREWYGLHFPEMNRIVDSHEKYATLVEKFGQREKIDDEELKQFTEKSMGMDLKDEDFKIIQGFASEINSLYKMREKVSKYLDITLKEVAPNIRELAGPLLAAKLISKAGGLEKLARSPSSTVQLLGAEKALFRFLHGRGRSPKFGILFNHPLIQNASKDQKGKIARTLASKLSIAAKMDFYSKVYKADELKKQLEERIKEIVKRS
;
A
#
# COMPACT_ATOMS: atom_id res chain seq x y z
N MET A 1 -4.43 49.83 0.71
CA MET A 1 -3.08 49.38 0.32
C MET A 1 -3.01 47.87 0.41
N ARG A 2 -2.51 47.26 -0.66
CA ARG A 2 -2.28 45.81 -0.78
C ARG A 2 -0.90 45.45 -0.25
N VAL A 3 -0.79 44.25 0.30
CA VAL A 3 0.49 43.68 0.73
C VAL A 3 0.53 42.19 0.43
N TYR A 4 1.66 41.75 -0.11
CA TYR A 4 1.93 40.38 -0.49
C TYR A 4 2.65 39.68 0.65
N ILE A 5 2.06 38.61 1.18
CA ILE A 5 2.62 37.81 2.27
C ILE A 5 3.24 36.54 1.70
N LEU A 6 4.54 36.39 1.93
CA LEU A 6 5.37 35.33 1.35
C LEU A 6 6.12 34.60 2.48
N ALA A 7 5.76 33.35 2.75
CA ALA A 7 6.53 32.49 3.63
C ALA A 7 7.69 31.85 2.87
N THR A 8 8.89 31.89 3.46
CA THR A 8 10.13 31.35 2.89
C THR A 8 10.89 30.55 3.95
N PHE A 9 12.02 29.95 3.57
CA PHE A 9 12.88 29.20 4.50
C PHE A 9 13.52 30.05 5.60
N ILE A 10 13.64 31.37 5.41
CA ILE A 10 14.26 32.26 6.39
C ILE A 10 13.25 33.03 7.24
N GLY A 11 11.96 32.95 6.89
CA GLY A 11 10.89 33.66 7.57
C GLY A 11 9.76 34.08 6.65
N THR A 12 8.84 34.85 7.21
CA THR A 12 7.73 35.45 6.46
C THR A 12 8.10 36.88 6.05
N PHE A 13 7.85 37.21 4.79
CA PHE A 13 7.98 38.55 4.22
C PHE A 13 6.62 39.16 3.94
N ALA A 14 6.51 40.47 4.15
CA ALA A 14 5.44 41.30 3.63
C ALA A 14 6.03 42.32 2.67
N VAL A 15 5.53 42.35 1.44
CA VAL A 15 6.02 43.19 0.36
C VAL A 15 4.88 44.03 -0.19
N ASP A 16 5.11 45.32 -0.41
CA ASP A 16 4.11 46.18 -1.05
C ASP A 16 4.13 46.04 -2.59
N GLU A 17 3.24 46.76 -3.26
CA GLU A 17 3.13 46.74 -4.73
C GLU A 17 4.42 47.18 -5.43
N ASN A 18 5.24 48.03 -4.78
CA ASN A 18 6.50 48.56 -5.32
C ASN A 18 7.72 47.68 -5.00
N LYS A 19 7.51 46.42 -4.61
CA LYS A 19 8.57 45.47 -4.23
C LYS A 19 9.36 45.90 -2.98
N LYS A 20 8.82 46.82 -2.17
CA LYS A 20 9.44 47.23 -0.91
C LYS A 20 9.01 46.29 0.21
N ILE A 21 10.00 45.77 0.95
CA ILE A 21 9.75 44.93 2.12
C ILE A 21 9.24 45.83 3.26
N VAL A 22 7.96 45.70 3.61
CA VAL A 22 7.31 46.47 4.68
C VAL A 22 7.38 45.80 6.04
N SER A 23 7.54 44.47 6.07
CA SER A 23 7.79 43.70 7.29
C SER A 23 8.52 42.39 6.96
N PHE A 24 9.36 41.93 7.90
CA PHE A 24 10.03 40.64 7.84
C PHE A 24 10.02 40.04 9.24
N LYS A 25 9.56 38.79 9.37
CA LYS A 25 9.61 38.02 10.61
C LYS A 25 10.48 36.79 10.39
N PRO A 26 11.72 36.78 10.93
CA PRO A 26 12.61 35.65 10.77
C PRO A 26 12.09 34.43 11.55
N TYR A 27 12.32 33.24 11.02
CA TYR A 27 12.10 32.00 11.76
C TYR A 27 13.26 31.69 12.70
N PRO A 28 13.07 30.84 13.73
CA PRO A 28 14.19 30.28 14.47
C PRO A 28 15.15 29.57 13.52
N LYS A 29 16.47 29.68 13.73
CA LYS A 29 17.49 29.01 12.89
C LYS A 29 17.57 27.50 13.16
N ASP A 30 16.44 26.85 13.40
CA ASP A 30 16.31 25.42 13.55
C ASP A 30 15.70 24.83 12.26
N PRO A 31 16.40 23.94 11.55
CA PRO A 31 15.91 23.35 10.30
C PRO A 31 14.57 22.63 10.43
N SER A 32 14.31 21.99 11.57
CA SER A 32 13.09 21.21 11.81
C SER A 32 11.89 22.15 11.98
N MET A 33 12.03 23.18 12.80
CA MET A 33 11.01 24.22 12.99
C MET A 33 10.73 24.97 11.69
N ILE A 34 11.76 25.30 10.91
CA ILE A 34 11.58 25.95 9.60
C ILE A 34 10.81 25.04 8.65
N ALA A 35 11.19 23.76 8.55
CA ALA A 35 10.51 22.80 7.71
C ALA A 35 9.03 22.63 8.10
N GLU A 36 8.74 22.58 9.40
CA GLU A 36 7.38 22.51 9.92
C GLU A 36 6.57 23.76 9.58
N LYS A 37 7.10 24.97 9.88
CA LYS A 37 6.42 26.24 9.60
C LYS A 37 6.18 26.45 8.10
N TYR A 38 7.19 26.15 7.28
CA TYR A 38 7.08 26.24 5.83
C TYR A 38 5.99 25.31 5.28
N LYS A 39 5.97 24.05 5.77
CA LYS A 39 4.93 23.08 5.43
C LYS A 39 3.54 23.56 5.86
N THR A 40 3.38 24.04 7.09
CA THR A 40 2.08 24.53 7.57
C THR A 40 1.59 25.70 6.72
N SER A 41 2.50 26.61 6.34
CA SER A 41 2.18 27.74 5.46
C SER A 41 1.70 27.34 4.07
N GLU A 42 2.06 26.15 3.56
CA GLU A 42 1.53 25.60 2.30
C GLU A 42 0.03 25.26 2.38
N PHE A 43 -0.50 24.97 3.57
CA PHE A 43 -1.88 24.50 3.76
C PHE A 43 -2.78 25.52 4.46
N GLU A 44 -2.25 26.30 5.40
CA GLU A 44 -3.02 27.26 6.20
C GLU A 44 -2.21 28.52 6.56
N VAL A 45 -2.91 29.60 6.90
CA VAL A 45 -2.27 30.82 7.41
C VAL A 45 -1.71 30.54 8.81
N THR A 46 -0.39 30.56 8.93
CA THR A 46 0.36 30.32 10.17
C THR A 46 0.15 31.43 11.21
N GLU A 47 0.43 31.13 12.48
CA GLU A 47 0.37 32.14 13.56
C GLU A 47 1.30 33.33 13.33
N ASP A 48 2.47 33.11 12.71
CA ASP A 48 3.40 34.18 12.38
C ASP A 48 2.84 35.11 11.29
N GLU A 49 2.17 34.55 10.27
CA GLU A 49 1.46 35.30 9.23
C GLU A 49 0.28 36.08 9.83
N LYS A 50 -0.53 35.48 10.72
CA LYS A 50 -1.64 36.18 11.41
C LYS A 50 -1.14 37.37 12.23
N LYS A 51 -0.08 37.18 13.03
CA LYS A 51 0.52 38.27 13.82
C LYS A 51 1.04 39.38 12.91
N MET A 52 1.66 39.03 11.77
CA MET A 52 2.13 40.01 10.78
C MET A 52 0.97 40.78 10.15
N MET A 53 -0.12 40.11 9.77
CA MET A 53 -1.32 40.75 9.24
C MET A 53 -1.92 41.74 10.25
N TYR A 54 -1.98 41.37 11.52
CA TYR A 54 -2.49 42.24 12.58
C TYR A 54 -1.64 43.52 12.75
N GLU A 55 -0.31 43.39 12.77
CA GLU A 55 0.62 44.54 12.87
C GLU A 55 0.53 45.45 11.65
N LEU A 56 0.42 44.89 10.44
CA LEU A 56 0.27 45.64 9.20
C LEU A 56 -1.12 46.29 9.10
N GLY A 57 -2.15 45.66 9.66
CA GLY A 57 -3.48 46.23 9.80
C GLY A 57 -3.47 47.56 10.56
N LYS A 58 -2.72 47.63 11.67
CA LYS A 58 -2.53 48.89 12.43
C LYS A 58 -1.81 49.98 11.62
N LYS A 59 -1.02 49.62 10.62
CA LYS A 59 -0.32 50.54 9.71
C LYS A 59 -1.14 50.92 8.47
N GLY A 60 -2.41 50.51 8.38
CA GLY A 60 -3.32 50.90 7.29
C GLY A 60 -3.40 49.91 6.12
N PHE A 61 -2.72 48.76 6.17
CA PHE A 61 -2.88 47.71 5.17
C PHE A 61 -4.18 46.93 5.40
N ARG A 62 -4.98 46.73 4.36
CA ARG A 62 -6.31 46.08 4.46
C ARG A 62 -6.46 44.86 3.56
N GLU A 63 -5.67 44.77 2.50
CA GLU A 63 -5.69 43.65 1.56
C GLU A 63 -4.38 42.86 1.67
N PHE A 64 -4.50 41.58 2.05
CA PHE A 64 -3.39 40.65 2.23
C PHE A 64 -3.48 39.56 1.17
N ILE A 65 -2.49 39.52 0.29
CA ILE A 65 -2.44 38.67 -0.89
C ILE A 65 -1.43 37.54 -0.64
N PHE A 66 -1.84 36.31 -0.95
CA PHE A 66 -1.01 35.12 -0.80
C PHE A 66 -0.71 34.48 -2.18
N PRO A 67 0.48 33.86 -2.35
CA PRO A 67 0.93 33.28 -3.62
C PRO A 67 0.20 32.00 -4.04
N PHE A 68 -0.52 31.35 -3.13
CA PHE A 68 -1.27 30.13 -3.40
C PHE A 68 -2.45 29.99 -2.44
N ARG A 69 -3.40 29.12 -2.79
CA ARG A 69 -4.57 28.86 -1.97
C ARG A 69 -4.18 28.13 -0.69
N LYS A 70 -4.40 28.78 0.45
CA LYS A 70 -4.27 28.19 1.79
C LYS A 70 -5.49 28.51 2.65
N ASN A 71 -5.82 27.63 3.59
CA ASN A 71 -6.94 27.83 4.51
C ASN A 71 -6.74 29.11 5.33
N GLY A 72 -7.75 30.00 5.32
CA GLY A 72 -7.70 31.31 5.99
C GLY A 72 -7.19 32.47 5.11
N ALA A 73 -6.68 32.21 3.90
CA ALA A 73 -6.34 33.27 2.95
C ALA A 73 -7.60 33.75 2.20
N ARG A 74 -7.81 35.08 2.19
CA ARG A 74 -8.96 35.71 1.51
C ARG A 74 -8.64 36.13 0.06
N HIS A 75 -7.41 36.59 -0.21
CA HIS A 75 -7.00 37.04 -1.54
C HIS A 75 -5.79 36.24 -2.00
N ILE A 76 -5.83 35.75 -3.24
CA ILE A 76 -4.83 34.85 -3.82
C ILE A 76 -4.46 35.39 -5.20
N GLU A 77 -3.19 35.67 -5.41
CA GLU A 77 -2.62 36.03 -6.72
C GLU A 77 -1.31 35.24 -6.88
N THR A 78 -1.20 34.47 -7.95
CA THR A 78 -0.06 33.56 -8.19
C THR A 78 0.89 34.13 -9.23
N GLY A 79 2.20 33.96 -9.04
CA GLY A 79 3.19 34.40 -10.04
C GLY A 79 3.33 35.91 -10.11
N THR A 80 3.18 36.58 -8.96
CA THR A 80 3.28 38.02 -8.88
C THR A 80 4.73 38.47 -8.92
N ASP A 81 4.94 39.68 -9.41
CA ASP A 81 6.23 40.35 -9.47
C ASP A 81 6.94 40.45 -8.10
N GLN A 82 6.17 40.54 -7.01
CA GLN A 82 6.63 40.60 -5.63
C GLN A 82 7.09 39.22 -5.13
N GLU A 83 6.40 38.15 -5.55
CA GLU A 83 6.80 36.77 -5.27
C GLU A 83 8.13 36.44 -5.93
N ALA A 84 8.28 36.76 -7.22
CA ALA A 84 9.52 36.59 -7.96
C ALA A 84 10.67 37.37 -7.31
N PHE A 85 10.44 38.64 -6.96
CA PHE A 85 11.43 39.48 -6.28
C PHE A 85 12.02 38.83 -5.02
N ILE A 86 11.19 38.28 -4.14
CA ILE A 86 11.67 37.63 -2.91
C ILE A 86 12.41 36.32 -3.22
N LYS A 87 11.89 35.50 -4.14
CA LYS A 87 12.51 34.21 -4.48
C LYS A 87 13.89 34.39 -5.12
N ASP A 88 14.01 35.31 -6.06
CA ASP A 88 15.26 35.54 -6.80
C ASP A 88 16.34 36.18 -5.92
N ASN A 89 15.93 37.00 -4.94
CA ASN A 89 16.86 37.70 -4.04
C ASN A 89 17.02 37.03 -2.67
N LEU A 90 16.44 35.84 -2.44
CA LEU A 90 16.36 35.24 -1.10
C LEU A 90 17.72 35.05 -0.43
N ARG A 91 18.74 34.65 -1.21
CA ARG A 91 20.13 34.49 -0.73
C ARG A 91 20.72 35.81 -0.25
N ARG A 92 20.51 36.89 -1.03
CA ARG A 92 20.99 38.23 -0.72
C ARG A 92 20.28 38.79 0.51
N LEU A 93 18.95 38.66 0.54
CA LEU A 93 18.10 39.10 1.64
C LEU A 93 18.44 38.37 2.95
N ALA A 94 18.82 37.09 2.90
CA ALA A 94 19.23 36.34 4.09
C ALA A 94 20.51 36.92 4.73
N VAL A 95 21.48 37.36 3.92
CA VAL A 95 22.71 37.99 4.40
C VAL A 95 22.46 39.43 4.85
N GLU A 96 21.75 40.23 4.05
CA GLU A 96 21.42 41.63 4.37
C GLU A 96 20.64 41.76 5.68
N ARG A 97 19.76 40.80 5.97
CA ARG A 97 18.96 40.76 7.21
C ARG A 97 19.68 40.05 8.37
N GLN A 98 20.97 39.73 8.22
CA GLN A 98 21.80 39.06 9.23
C GLN A 98 21.22 37.71 9.69
N PHE A 99 20.40 37.08 8.85
CA PHE A 99 19.85 35.75 9.12
C PHE A 99 20.93 34.67 8.96
N VAL A 100 21.89 34.90 8.07
CA VAL A 100 23.10 34.07 7.88
C VAL A 100 24.30 34.99 7.71
N ARG A 101 25.50 34.48 8.01
CA ARG A 101 26.77 35.19 7.87
C ARG A 101 27.18 35.34 6.40
N ASP A 102 26.99 34.28 5.63
CA ASP A 102 27.39 34.22 4.22
C ASP A 102 26.50 33.26 3.41
N GLN A 103 26.80 33.16 2.11
CA GLN A 103 26.08 32.27 1.20
C GLN A 103 26.35 30.78 1.48
N ALA A 104 27.48 30.43 2.07
CA ALA A 104 27.81 29.04 2.40
C ALA A 104 26.95 28.53 3.58
N GLU A 105 26.78 29.35 4.62
CA GLU A 105 25.86 29.08 5.73
C GLU A 105 24.42 28.96 5.23
N PHE A 106 23.99 29.83 4.30
CA PHE A 106 22.68 29.72 3.67
C PHE A 106 22.48 28.37 2.96
N ASN A 107 23.46 27.96 2.13
CA ASN A 107 23.38 26.69 1.41
C ASN A 107 23.33 25.49 2.37
N ASN A 108 24.13 25.50 3.43
CA ASN A 108 24.13 24.45 4.44
C ASN A 108 22.79 24.37 5.17
N LEU A 109 22.22 25.51 5.55
CA LEU A 109 20.91 25.58 6.19
C LEU A 109 19.80 25.09 5.25
N LEU A 110 19.80 25.54 4.00
CA LEU A 110 18.84 25.11 2.97
C LEU A 110 18.90 23.60 2.74
N THR A 111 20.09 23.02 2.65
CA THR A 111 20.26 21.56 2.54
C THR A 111 19.66 20.84 3.74
N LYS A 112 19.93 21.30 4.97
CA LYS A 112 19.36 20.70 6.18
C LYS A 112 17.83 20.76 6.20
N ILE A 113 17.25 21.90 5.82
CA ILE A 113 15.79 22.08 5.74
C ILE A 113 15.19 21.14 4.68
N ASN A 114 15.82 21.04 3.50
CA ASN A 114 15.35 20.16 2.43
C ASN A 114 15.41 18.68 2.83
N LEU A 115 16.41 18.27 3.61
CA LEU A 115 16.48 16.93 4.18
C LEU A 115 15.30 16.69 5.14
N GLU A 116 14.99 17.62 6.05
CA GLU A 116 13.84 17.48 6.95
C GLU A 116 12.50 17.45 6.20
N LEU A 117 12.29 18.34 5.22
CA LEU A 117 11.10 18.33 4.37
C LEU A 117 10.95 16.99 3.63
N THR A 118 12.07 16.45 3.12
CA THR A 118 12.09 15.18 2.40
C THR A 118 11.79 14.00 3.33
N LYS A 119 12.37 13.96 4.54
CA LYS A 119 12.05 12.95 5.57
C LYS A 119 10.55 12.92 5.87
N VAL A 120 9.93 14.10 6.03
CA VAL A 120 8.49 14.21 6.29
C VAL A 120 7.68 13.72 5.10
N LYS A 121 8.06 14.07 3.86
CA LYS A 121 7.39 13.59 2.64
C LYS A 121 7.50 12.06 2.51
N ILE A 122 8.66 11.48 2.76
CA ILE A 122 8.89 10.03 2.74
C ILE A 122 8.01 9.34 3.80
N LYS A 123 8.04 9.81 5.06
CA LYS A 123 7.20 9.25 6.13
C LYS A 123 5.71 9.30 5.80
N LYS A 124 5.24 10.38 5.14
CA LYS A 124 3.83 10.50 4.71
C LYS A 124 3.50 9.57 3.54
N ALA A 125 4.44 9.34 2.62
CA ALA A 125 4.28 8.42 1.51
C ALA A 125 4.32 6.94 1.95
N MET A 126 4.99 6.64 3.07
CA MET A 126 4.95 5.33 3.72
C MET A 126 3.61 5.14 4.47
N GLY A 127 2.55 4.88 3.72
CA GLY A 127 1.24 4.53 4.27
C GLY A 127 1.23 3.13 4.91
N ARG A 128 0.28 2.90 5.82
CA ARG A 128 0.06 1.56 6.42
C ARG A 128 -0.32 0.49 5.40
N ASP A 129 -0.78 0.88 4.21
CA ASP A 129 -1.01 -0.02 3.08
C ASP A 129 0.29 -0.66 2.57
N GLY A 130 1.45 -0.04 2.81
CA GLY A 130 2.75 -0.68 2.58
C GLY A 130 2.91 -2.00 3.34
N LEU A 131 2.39 -2.09 4.57
CA LEU A 131 2.41 -3.32 5.36
C LEU A 131 1.58 -4.43 4.73
N VAL A 132 0.42 -4.08 4.13
CA VAL A 132 -0.44 -5.02 3.39
C VAL A 132 0.30 -5.57 2.17
N VAL A 133 1.00 -4.71 1.42
CA VAL A 133 1.79 -5.12 0.25
C VAL A 133 2.90 -6.09 0.64
N GLN A 134 3.67 -5.77 1.69
CA GLN A 134 4.75 -6.62 2.18
C GLN A 134 4.24 -7.95 2.73
N ALA A 135 3.17 -7.95 3.53
CA ALA A 135 2.58 -9.17 4.08
C ALA A 135 2.03 -10.08 2.96
N ASN A 136 1.41 -9.52 1.91
CA ASN A 136 1.01 -10.31 0.74
C ASN A 136 2.22 -10.92 0.02
N GLY A 137 3.30 -10.15 -0.17
CA GLY A 137 4.54 -10.65 -0.76
C GLY A 137 5.12 -11.81 0.04
N ALA A 138 5.21 -11.66 1.36
CA ALA A 138 5.66 -12.71 2.26
C ALA A 138 4.79 -13.98 2.17
N LEU A 139 3.45 -13.84 2.10
CA LEU A 139 2.57 -14.99 1.89
C LEU A 139 2.84 -15.71 0.56
N GLU A 140 3.03 -14.97 -0.53
CA GLU A 140 3.34 -15.56 -1.84
C GLU A 140 4.69 -16.28 -1.83
N GLU A 141 5.69 -15.74 -1.13
CA GLU A 141 7.01 -16.36 -0.97
C GLU A 141 6.96 -17.61 -0.08
N LEU A 142 6.21 -17.55 1.02
CA LEU A 142 5.96 -18.71 1.88
C LEU A 142 5.24 -19.82 1.12
N ASP A 143 4.19 -19.51 0.36
CA ASP A 143 3.47 -20.47 -0.47
C ASP A 143 4.41 -21.19 -1.45
N ARG A 144 5.27 -20.44 -2.15
CA ARG A 144 6.25 -21.03 -3.08
C ARG A 144 7.29 -21.88 -2.37
N SER A 145 7.83 -21.39 -1.26
CA SER A 145 8.88 -22.09 -0.50
C SER A 145 8.34 -23.39 0.08
N ILE A 146 7.15 -23.36 0.67
CA ILE A 146 6.45 -24.56 1.17
C ILE A 146 6.29 -25.58 0.05
N ASN A 147 5.81 -25.17 -1.14
CA ASN A 147 5.61 -26.10 -2.24
C ASN A 147 6.93 -26.79 -2.68
N VAL A 148 8.00 -26.02 -2.88
CA VAL A 148 9.31 -26.56 -3.29
C VAL A 148 9.87 -27.51 -2.23
N LEU A 149 9.79 -27.14 -0.95
CA LEU A 149 10.27 -27.98 0.14
C LEU A 149 9.42 -29.24 0.32
N MET A 150 8.11 -29.14 0.11
CA MET A 150 7.20 -30.30 0.14
C MET A 150 7.47 -31.28 -0.99
N GLU A 151 7.76 -30.81 -2.21
CA GLU A 151 8.18 -31.67 -3.32
C GLU A 151 9.46 -32.43 -2.94
N ARG A 152 10.46 -31.72 -2.37
CA ARG A 152 11.69 -32.35 -1.88
C ARG A 152 11.44 -33.38 -0.77
N LEU A 153 10.57 -33.08 0.19
CA LEU A 153 10.22 -33.99 1.28
C LEU A 153 9.55 -35.25 0.74
N ARG A 154 8.61 -35.11 -0.20
CA ARG A 154 7.90 -36.24 -0.82
C ARG A 154 8.82 -37.15 -1.63
N GLU A 155 9.78 -36.56 -2.36
CA GLU A 155 10.81 -37.34 -3.06
C GLU A 155 11.72 -38.08 -2.09
N TRP A 156 12.17 -37.39 -1.03
CA TRP A 156 13.13 -37.96 -0.07
C TRP A 156 12.50 -39.05 0.79
N TYR A 157 11.36 -38.77 1.42
CA TYR A 157 10.64 -39.76 2.22
C TYR A 157 10.02 -40.86 1.35
N GLY A 158 9.73 -40.56 0.08
CA GLY A 158 9.28 -41.54 -0.91
C GLY A 158 10.29 -42.66 -1.17
N LEU A 159 11.59 -42.48 -0.86
CA LEU A 159 12.56 -43.58 -0.89
C LEU A 159 12.23 -44.65 0.16
N HIS A 160 11.69 -44.26 1.31
CA HIS A 160 11.34 -45.13 2.43
C HIS A 160 9.89 -45.64 2.39
N PHE A 161 8.94 -44.78 1.97
CA PHE A 161 7.53 -45.12 1.89
C PHE A 161 6.85 -44.51 0.64
N PRO A 162 7.11 -45.08 -0.56
CA PRO A 162 6.64 -44.53 -1.82
C PRO A 162 5.10 -44.53 -1.96
N GLU A 163 4.41 -45.48 -1.34
CA GLU A 163 2.95 -45.63 -1.40
C GLU A 163 2.23 -44.44 -0.75
N MET A 164 2.81 -43.86 0.30
CA MET A 164 2.26 -42.69 0.99
C MET A 164 2.06 -41.48 0.05
N ASN A 165 2.91 -41.35 -0.98
CA ASN A 165 2.78 -40.27 -1.96
C ASN A 165 1.48 -40.34 -2.77
N ARG A 166 0.91 -41.53 -2.95
CA ARG A 166 -0.34 -41.73 -3.69
C ARG A 166 -1.58 -41.65 -2.80
N ILE A 167 -1.42 -41.93 -1.51
CA ILE A 167 -2.53 -42.01 -0.56
C ILE A 167 -2.79 -40.65 0.07
N VAL A 168 -1.73 -39.92 0.41
CA VAL A 168 -1.85 -38.64 1.12
C VAL A 168 -1.70 -37.48 0.14
N ASP A 169 -2.83 -36.94 -0.31
CA ASP A 169 -2.89 -35.77 -1.21
C ASP A 169 -2.44 -34.48 -0.49
N SER A 170 -2.88 -34.27 0.75
CA SER A 170 -2.57 -33.06 1.51
C SER A 170 -1.09 -32.99 1.89
N HIS A 171 -0.41 -31.96 1.41
CA HIS A 171 0.99 -31.67 1.77
C HIS A 171 1.20 -31.47 3.26
N GLU A 172 0.29 -30.76 3.93
CA GLU A 172 0.37 -30.49 5.36
C GLU A 172 0.18 -31.77 6.20
N LYS A 173 -0.78 -32.64 5.81
CA LYS A 173 -0.96 -33.96 6.44
C LYS A 173 0.30 -34.80 6.24
N TYR A 174 0.86 -34.81 5.03
CA TYR A 174 2.07 -35.56 4.70
C TYR A 174 3.25 -35.15 5.59
N ALA A 175 3.57 -33.85 5.66
CA ALA A 175 4.65 -33.35 6.49
C ALA A 175 4.44 -33.65 7.98
N THR A 176 3.20 -33.52 8.48
CA THR A 176 2.85 -33.84 9.87
C THR A 176 3.09 -35.32 10.20
N LEU A 177 2.71 -36.23 9.29
CA LEU A 177 2.92 -37.67 9.48
C LEU A 177 4.42 -38.02 9.48
N VAL A 178 5.19 -37.44 8.55
CA VAL A 178 6.65 -37.66 8.51
C VAL A 178 7.31 -37.11 9.77
N GLU A 179 7.01 -35.87 10.18
CA GLU A 179 7.53 -35.27 11.41
C GLU A 179 7.23 -36.14 12.63
N LYS A 180 5.96 -36.57 12.79
CA LYS A 180 5.50 -37.28 13.99
C LYS A 180 6.02 -38.70 14.10
N PHE A 181 6.00 -39.46 13.01
CA PHE A 181 6.20 -40.91 13.07
C PHE A 181 7.57 -41.36 12.55
N GLY A 182 8.14 -40.66 11.57
CA GLY A 182 9.40 -41.03 10.94
C GLY A 182 9.32 -42.39 10.24
N GLN A 183 9.50 -43.48 10.98
CA GLN A 183 9.39 -44.85 10.48
C GLN A 183 7.96 -45.20 10.08
N ARG A 184 7.79 -45.80 8.90
CA ARG A 184 6.48 -46.20 8.36
C ARG A 184 5.75 -47.18 9.28
N GLU A 185 6.46 -48.04 9.99
CA GLU A 185 5.91 -49.03 10.93
C GLU A 185 5.24 -48.37 12.14
N LYS A 186 5.65 -47.15 12.49
CA LYS A 186 5.10 -46.38 13.62
C LYS A 186 3.90 -45.51 13.23
N ILE A 187 3.56 -45.44 11.93
CA ILE A 187 2.46 -44.60 11.45
C ILE A 187 1.13 -45.14 11.99
N ASP A 188 0.49 -44.31 12.82
CA ASP A 188 -0.84 -44.58 13.36
C ASP A 188 -1.92 -43.88 12.51
N ASP A 189 -2.08 -44.36 11.27
CA ASP A 189 -3.12 -43.92 10.33
C ASP A 189 -3.72 -45.17 9.66
N GLU A 190 -5.03 -45.40 9.85
CA GLU A 190 -5.73 -46.61 9.39
C GLU A 190 -5.64 -46.81 7.87
N GLU A 191 -5.66 -45.73 7.09
CA GLU A 191 -5.58 -45.81 5.63
C GLU A 191 -4.20 -46.28 5.17
N LEU A 192 -3.15 -45.93 5.94
CA LEU A 192 -1.75 -46.22 5.61
C LEU A 192 -1.26 -47.56 6.17
N LYS A 193 -1.79 -48.05 7.29
CA LYS A 193 -1.33 -49.29 7.97
C LYS A 193 -1.31 -50.52 7.06
N GLN A 194 -2.26 -50.65 6.14
CA GLN A 194 -2.29 -51.79 5.20
C GLN A 194 -1.16 -51.78 4.16
N PHE A 195 -0.49 -50.63 3.98
CA PHE A 195 0.58 -50.43 3.02
C PHE A 195 1.97 -50.40 3.68
N THR A 196 2.07 -50.24 5.00
CA THR A 196 3.36 -50.20 5.70
C THR A 196 4.08 -51.54 5.62
N GLU A 197 3.37 -52.66 5.81
CA GLU A 197 3.92 -54.02 5.73
C GLU A 197 4.26 -54.47 4.30
N LYS A 198 3.63 -53.85 3.29
CA LYS A 198 3.80 -54.18 1.86
C LYS A 198 4.64 -53.16 1.11
N SER A 199 5.20 -52.18 1.82
CA SER A 199 5.98 -51.10 1.23
C SER A 199 7.20 -51.66 0.50
N MET A 200 7.44 -51.16 -0.72
CA MET A 200 8.65 -51.47 -1.49
C MET A 200 9.82 -50.50 -1.20
N GLY A 201 9.63 -49.57 -0.26
CA GLY A 201 10.65 -48.59 0.09
C GLY A 201 11.81 -49.16 0.90
N MET A 202 12.95 -48.47 0.85
CA MET A 202 14.15 -48.90 1.56
C MET A 202 14.06 -48.63 3.06
N ASP A 203 14.79 -49.41 3.85
CA ASP A 203 15.01 -49.10 5.25
C ASP A 203 16.03 -47.97 5.39
N LEU A 204 15.72 -47.02 6.27
CA LEU A 204 16.59 -45.90 6.60
C LEU A 204 17.14 -46.07 8.02
N LYS A 205 18.27 -45.46 8.32
CA LYS A 205 18.84 -45.46 9.67
C LYS A 205 18.16 -44.42 10.54
N ASP A 206 18.27 -44.57 11.85
CA ASP A 206 17.73 -43.60 12.80
C ASP A 206 18.34 -42.20 12.62
N GLU A 207 19.61 -42.11 12.21
CA GLU A 207 20.23 -40.83 11.84
C GLU A 207 19.58 -40.18 10.63
N ASP A 208 19.20 -40.96 9.61
CA ASP A 208 18.52 -40.46 8.41
C ASP A 208 17.12 -39.93 8.76
N PHE A 209 16.37 -40.67 9.59
CA PHE A 209 15.06 -40.25 10.07
C PHE A 209 15.12 -38.93 10.85
N LYS A 210 16.12 -38.75 11.73
CA LYS A 210 16.27 -37.48 12.47
C LYS A 210 16.38 -36.27 11.53
N ILE A 211 17.13 -36.40 10.44
CA ILE A 211 17.29 -35.32 9.46
C ILE A 211 15.98 -35.09 8.67
N ILE A 212 15.34 -36.16 8.19
CA ILE A 212 14.09 -36.05 7.42
C ILE A 212 12.95 -35.50 8.28
N GLN A 213 12.82 -35.94 9.52
CA GLN A 213 11.85 -35.42 10.48
C GLN A 213 12.12 -33.94 10.81
N GLY A 214 13.39 -33.56 10.98
CA GLY A 214 13.77 -32.16 11.15
C GLY A 214 13.35 -31.31 9.94
N PHE A 215 13.60 -31.79 8.72
CA PHE A 215 13.16 -31.12 7.50
C PHE A 215 11.63 -30.97 7.41
N ALA A 216 10.88 -32.00 7.78
CA ALA A 216 9.42 -31.95 7.85
C ALA A 216 8.92 -30.96 8.93
N SER A 217 9.59 -30.89 10.08
CA SER A 217 9.28 -29.94 11.15
C SER A 217 9.48 -28.48 10.73
N GLU A 218 10.54 -28.18 9.97
CA GLU A 218 10.76 -26.85 9.40
C GLU A 218 9.64 -26.47 8.41
N ILE A 219 9.20 -27.41 7.56
CA ILE A 219 8.07 -27.16 6.66
C ILE A 219 6.78 -26.87 7.46
N ASN A 220 6.49 -27.64 8.51
CA ASN A 220 5.33 -27.38 9.37
C ASN A 220 5.45 -26.03 10.10
N SER A 221 6.67 -25.60 10.45
CA SER A 221 6.91 -24.26 10.99
C SER A 221 6.63 -23.15 9.98
N LEU A 222 6.92 -23.37 8.69
CA LEU A 222 6.53 -22.45 7.61
C LEU A 222 5.02 -22.37 7.44
N TYR A 223 4.28 -23.49 7.52
CA TYR A 223 2.81 -23.49 7.52
C TYR A 223 2.25 -22.65 8.69
N LYS A 224 2.79 -22.84 9.90
CA LYS A 224 2.42 -22.02 11.08
C LYS A 224 2.74 -20.53 10.88
N MET A 225 3.88 -20.21 10.29
CA MET A 225 4.25 -18.82 9.98
C MET A 225 3.28 -18.20 8.98
N ARG A 226 2.96 -18.92 7.91
CA ARG A 226 1.99 -18.52 6.90
C ARG A 226 0.63 -18.19 7.53
N GLU A 227 0.15 -19.01 8.45
CA GLU A 227 -1.11 -18.74 9.17
C GLU A 227 -1.03 -17.45 9.99
N LYS A 228 0.08 -17.23 10.71
CA LYS A 228 0.31 -15.99 11.47
C LYS A 228 0.32 -14.75 10.57
N VAL A 229 1.02 -14.81 9.44
CA VAL A 229 1.06 -13.70 8.47
C VAL A 229 -0.32 -13.46 7.87
N SER A 230 -1.09 -14.52 7.57
CA SER A 230 -2.46 -14.39 7.06
C SER A 230 -3.40 -13.71 8.07
N LYS A 231 -3.30 -14.06 9.36
CA LYS A 231 -4.08 -13.40 10.44
C LYS A 231 -3.68 -11.92 10.58
N TYR A 232 -2.38 -11.64 10.58
CA TYR A 232 -1.86 -10.28 10.62
C TYR A 232 -2.36 -9.43 9.43
N LEU A 233 -2.33 -10.01 8.21
CA LEU A 233 -2.82 -9.37 7.01
C LEU A 233 -4.31 -9.01 7.13
N ASP A 234 -5.14 -9.91 7.66
CA ASP A 234 -6.57 -9.66 7.85
C ASP A 234 -6.84 -8.49 8.82
N ILE A 235 -6.14 -8.47 9.95
CA ILE A 235 -6.22 -7.38 10.95
C ILE A 235 -5.79 -6.05 10.33
N THR A 236 -4.66 -6.05 9.61
CA THR A 236 -4.12 -4.85 8.96
C THR A 236 -5.07 -4.32 7.87
N LEU A 237 -5.67 -5.22 7.08
CA LEU A 237 -6.67 -4.85 6.08
C LEU A 237 -7.94 -4.27 6.69
N LYS A 238 -8.38 -4.78 7.85
CA LYS A 238 -9.54 -4.23 8.55
C LYS A 238 -9.31 -2.78 8.97
N GLU A 239 -8.08 -2.41 9.27
CA GLU A 239 -7.70 -1.04 9.60
C GLU A 239 -7.53 -0.17 8.34
N VAL A 240 -6.86 -0.70 7.32
CA VAL A 240 -6.41 0.10 6.16
C VAL A 240 -7.47 0.22 5.07
N ALA A 241 -8.18 -0.88 4.78
CA ALA A 241 -9.11 -1.00 3.66
C ALA A 241 -10.31 -1.91 4.01
N PRO A 242 -11.12 -1.54 5.03
CA PRO A 242 -12.22 -2.37 5.50
C PRO A 242 -13.31 -2.61 4.44
N ASN A 243 -13.55 -1.66 3.53
CA ASN A 243 -14.58 -1.83 2.50
C ASN A 243 -14.15 -2.84 1.43
N ILE A 244 -12.91 -2.74 0.92
CA ILE A 244 -12.37 -3.72 -0.04
C ILE A 244 -12.30 -5.11 0.61
N ARG A 245 -11.82 -5.19 1.87
CA ARG A 245 -11.70 -6.44 2.62
C ARG A 245 -13.03 -7.19 2.68
N GLU A 246 -14.11 -6.52 3.02
CA GLU A 246 -15.43 -7.15 3.14
C GLU A 246 -16.01 -7.58 1.78
N LEU A 247 -15.74 -6.83 0.71
CA LEU A 247 -16.24 -7.15 -0.64
C LEU A 247 -15.45 -8.26 -1.34
N ALA A 248 -14.13 -8.32 -1.16
CA ALA A 248 -13.25 -9.24 -1.89
C ALA A 248 -12.74 -10.40 -1.03
N GLY A 249 -12.82 -10.28 0.30
CA GLY A 249 -12.07 -11.11 1.24
C GLY A 249 -10.61 -10.65 1.39
N PRO A 250 -9.92 -11.07 2.46
CA PRO A 250 -8.61 -10.51 2.83
C PRO A 250 -7.52 -10.78 1.78
N LEU A 251 -7.42 -12.03 1.30
CA LEU A 251 -6.38 -12.43 0.34
C LEU A 251 -6.52 -11.71 -1.01
N LEU A 252 -7.75 -11.61 -1.55
CA LEU A 252 -7.96 -10.92 -2.82
C LEU A 252 -7.80 -9.41 -2.67
N ALA A 253 -8.26 -8.82 -1.56
CA ALA A 253 -8.06 -7.42 -1.24
C ALA A 253 -6.56 -7.06 -1.20
N ALA A 254 -5.76 -7.87 -0.49
CA ALA A 254 -4.32 -7.68 -0.43
C ALA A 254 -3.64 -7.76 -1.80
N LYS A 255 -4.02 -8.76 -2.62
CA LYS A 255 -3.52 -8.91 -3.99
C LYS A 255 -3.89 -7.72 -4.88
N LEU A 256 -5.10 -7.18 -4.76
CA LEU A 256 -5.53 -5.99 -5.51
C LEU A 256 -4.69 -4.75 -5.14
N ILE A 257 -4.51 -4.50 -3.84
CA ILE A 257 -3.70 -3.39 -3.34
C ILE A 257 -2.23 -3.54 -3.78
N SER A 258 -1.69 -4.75 -3.66
CA SER A 258 -0.32 -5.07 -4.07
C SER A 258 -0.11 -4.89 -5.57
N LYS A 259 -1.01 -5.44 -6.42
CA LYS A 259 -0.91 -5.29 -7.88
C LYS A 259 -1.09 -3.86 -8.37
N ALA A 260 -1.90 -3.05 -7.68
CA ALA A 260 -2.01 -1.63 -7.99
C ALA A 260 -0.78 -0.81 -7.53
N GLY A 261 0.04 -1.37 -6.63
CA GLY A 261 1.19 -0.70 -6.04
C GLY A 261 0.82 0.26 -4.90
N GLY A 262 -0.25 -0.04 -4.15
CA GLY A 262 -0.74 0.73 -3.01
C GLY A 262 -2.23 1.08 -3.12
N LEU A 263 -2.84 1.43 -1.97
CA LEU A 263 -4.26 1.75 -1.87
C LEU A 263 -4.60 3.04 -2.64
N GLU A 264 -3.72 4.04 -2.63
CA GLU A 264 -3.91 5.29 -3.37
C GLU A 264 -4.05 5.03 -4.88
N LYS A 265 -3.13 4.24 -5.44
CA LYS A 265 -3.15 3.89 -6.87
C LYS A 265 -4.38 3.07 -7.23
N LEU A 266 -4.79 2.16 -6.34
CA LEU A 266 -6.02 1.39 -6.52
C LEU A 266 -7.26 2.31 -6.52
N ALA A 267 -7.35 3.27 -5.59
CA ALA A 267 -8.45 4.23 -5.50
C ALA A 267 -8.54 5.18 -6.72
N ARG A 268 -7.40 5.50 -7.33
CA ARG A 268 -7.33 6.29 -8.58
C ARG A 268 -7.63 5.48 -9.83
N SER A 269 -7.52 4.16 -9.78
CA SER A 269 -7.74 3.28 -10.92
C SER A 269 -9.22 3.24 -11.32
N PRO A 270 -9.55 3.33 -12.63
CA PRO A 270 -10.92 3.14 -13.08
C PRO A 270 -11.34 1.67 -12.91
N SER A 271 -12.66 1.43 -12.84
CA SER A 271 -13.23 0.08 -12.70
C SER A 271 -12.72 -0.91 -13.76
N SER A 272 -12.54 -0.46 -15.00
CA SER A 272 -12.00 -1.28 -16.10
C SER A 272 -10.56 -1.75 -15.84
N THR A 273 -9.73 -0.93 -15.19
CA THR A 273 -8.37 -1.33 -14.78
C THR A 273 -8.44 -2.32 -13.62
N VAL A 274 -9.25 -2.03 -12.59
CA VAL A 274 -9.45 -2.94 -11.44
C VAL A 274 -9.92 -4.32 -11.90
N GLN A 275 -10.80 -4.37 -12.91
CA GLN A 275 -11.29 -5.62 -13.50
C GLN A 275 -10.17 -6.50 -14.07
N LEU A 276 -9.13 -5.87 -14.63
CA LEU A 276 -8.09 -6.53 -15.42
C LEU A 276 -6.74 -6.65 -14.69
N LEU A 277 -6.62 -6.18 -13.44
CA LEU A 277 -5.40 -6.32 -12.64
C LEU A 277 -4.96 -7.79 -12.57
N GLY A 278 -3.71 -8.08 -12.93
CA GLY A 278 -3.14 -9.43 -13.05
C GLY A 278 -3.34 -10.14 -14.39
N ALA A 279 -4.05 -9.53 -15.34
CA ALA A 279 -4.19 -10.03 -16.72
C ALA A 279 -3.38 -9.21 -17.73
N GLU A 280 -2.38 -8.45 -17.27
CA GLU A 280 -1.62 -7.50 -18.10
C GLU A 280 -1.02 -8.16 -19.32
N LYS A 281 -0.39 -9.35 -19.16
CA LYS A 281 0.17 -10.11 -20.29
C LYS A 281 -0.85 -10.41 -21.37
N ALA A 282 -2.07 -10.81 -20.98
CA ALA A 282 -3.15 -11.12 -21.93
C ALA A 282 -3.73 -9.84 -22.55
N LEU A 283 -3.89 -8.79 -21.75
CA LEU A 283 -4.36 -7.49 -22.21
C LEU A 283 -3.40 -6.87 -23.23
N PHE A 284 -2.10 -6.83 -22.93
CA PHE A 284 -1.10 -6.29 -23.84
C PHE A 284 -1.02 -7.08 -25.14
N ARG A 285 -1.11 -8.41 -25.09
CA ARG A 285 -1.18 -9.23 -26.30
C ARG A 285 -2.39 -8.87 -27.17
N PHE A 286 -3.56 -8.66 -26.57
CA PHE A 286 -4.76 -8.20 -27.28
C PHE A 286 -4.59 -6.80 -27.88
N LEU A 287 -4.01 -5.86 -27.14
CA LEU A 287 -3.74 -4.50 -27.63
C LEU A 287 -2.76 -4.48 -28.82
N HIS A 288 -1.86 -5.48 -28.91
CA HIS A 288 -0.98 -5.69 -30.06
C HIS A 288 -1.65 -6.52 -31.19
N GLY A 289 -2.99 -6.56 -31.21
CA GLY A 289 -3.76 -7.23 -32.26
C GLY A 289 -3.77 -8.76 -32.19
N ARG A 290 -3.32 -9.37 -31.08
CA ARG A 290 -3.24 -10.83 -30.94
C ARG A 290 -4.24 -11.37 -29.92
N GLY A 291 -5.10 -12.29 -30.34
CA GLY A 291 -6.01 -13.02 -29.45
C GLY A 291 -7.22 -12.18 -29.00
N ARG A 292 -7.85 -12.58 -27.90
CA ARG A 292 -9.07 -11.95 -27.36
C ARG A 292 -8.76 -11.16 -26.08
N SER A 293 -9.51 -10.08 -25.86
CA SER A 293 -9.39 -9.29 -24.63
C SER A 293 -9.72 -10.13 -23.39
N PRO A 294 -8.92 -10.07 -22.32
CA PRO A 294 -9.24 -10.76 -21.07
C PRO A 294 -10.52 -10.19 -20.45
N LYS A 295 -11.35 -11.05 -19.87
CA LYS A 295 -12.60 -10.65 -19.20
C LYS A 295 -12.39 -10.24 -17.74
N PHE A 296 -11.31 -10.70 -17.12
CA PHE A 296 -10.97 -10.46 -15.72
C PHE A 296 -9.50 -10.82 -15.51
N GLY A 297 -8.88 -10.25 -14.48
CA GLY A 297 -7.59 -10.68 -13.96
C GLY A 297 -7.75 -11.46 -12.65
N ILE A 298 -7.09 -11.02 -11.58
CA ILE A 298 -7.10 -11.70 -10.28
C ILE A 298 -8.48 -11.80 -9.64
N LEU A 299 -9.45 -10.99 -10.09
CA LEU A 299 -10.85 -11.11 -9.67
C LEU A 299 -11.45 -12.48 -9.98
N PHE A 300 -10.88 -13.24 -10.92
CA PHE A 300 -11.28 -14.63 -11.16
C PHE A 300 -11.30 -15.49 -9.90
N ASN A 301 -10.44 -15.20 -8.93
CA ASN A 301 -10.33 -15.95 -7.67
C ASN A 301 -11.47 -15.66 -6.69
N HIS A 302 -12.34 -14.69 -6.99
CA HIS A 302 -13.50 -14.41 -6.14
C HIS A 302 -14.55 -15.53 -6.27
N PRO A 303 -15.12 -16.05 -5.16
CA PRO A 303 -16.09 -17.15 -5.19
C PRO A 303 -17.28 -16.90 -6.13
N LEU A 304 -17.82 -15.68 -6.13
CA LEU A 304 -18.93 -15.27 -7.01
C LEU A 304 -18.61 -15.42 -8.51
N ILE A 305 -17.34 -15.35 -8.91
CA ILE A 305 -16.91 -15.49 -10.31
C ILE A 305 -16.53 -16.93 -10.62
N GLN A 306 -15.89 -17.64 -9.68
CA GLN A 306 -15.55 -19.05 -9.90
C GLN A 306 -16.79 -19.92 -10.08
N ASN A 307 -17.81 -19.70 -9.26
CA ASN A 307 -19.06 -20.48 -9.23
C ASN A 307 -20.05 -20.11 -10.33
N ALA A 308 -19.81 -19.02 -11.08
CA ALA A 308 -20.72 -18.59 -12.14
C ALA A 308 -20.50 -19.32 -13.47
N SER A 309 -21.52 -19.36 -14.33
CA SER A 309 -21.40 -19.93 -15.68
C SER A 309 -20.47 -19.09 -16.56
N LYS A 310 -19.84 -19.71 -17.57
CA LYS A 310 -18.80 -19.09 -18.43
C LYS A 310 -19.25 -17.75 -19.05
N ASP A 311 -20.52 -17.62 -19.40
CA ASP A 311 -21.08 -16.41 -20.02
C ASP A 311 -21.37 -15.30 -19.01
N GLN A 312 -21.61 -15.68 -17.75
CA GLN A 312 -21.88 -14.75 -16.65
C GLN A 312 -20.60 -14.20 -16.00
N LYS A 313 -19.50 -14.96 -15.99
CA LYS A 313 -18.24 -14.56 -15.32
C LYS A 313 -17.78 -13.15 -15.67
N GLY A 314 -17.86 -12.77 -16.94
CA GLY A 314 -17.46 -11.43 -17.40
C GLY A 314 -18.39 -10.32 -16.90
N LYS A 315 -19.70 -10.57 -16.85
CA LYS A 315 -20.70 -9.61 -16.34
C LYS A 315 -20.51 -9.41 -14.83
N ILE A 316 -20.33 -10.51 -14.08
CA ILE A 316 -20.11 -10.48 -12.63
C ILE A 316 -18.79 -9.79 -12.30
N ALA A 317 -17.70 -10.10 -13.02
CA ALA A 317 -16.41 -9.43 -12.83
C ALA A 317 -16.49 -7.91 -13.00
N ARG A 318 -17.23 -7.44 -14.01
CA ARG A 318 -17.45 -6.00 -14.23
C ARG A 318 -18.22 -5.35 -13.08
N THR A 319 -19.27 -6.01 -12.59
CA THR A 319 -20.06 -5.52 -11.45
C THR A 319 -19.20 -5.47 -10.18
N LEU A 320 -18.46 -6.54 -9.89
CA LEU A 320 -17.56 -6.63 -8.75
C LEU A 320 -16.48 -5.54 -8.81
N ALA A 321 -15.79 -5.39 -9.94
CA ALA A 321 -14.76 -4.36 -10.13
C ALA A 321 -15.31 -2.95 -9.89
N SER A 322 -16.56 -2.68 -10.29
CA SER A 322 -17.21 -1.38 -10.08
C SER A 322 -17.45 -1.10 -8.60
N LYS A 323 -17.92 -2.09 -7.84
CA LYS A 323 -18.09 -1.96 -6.39
C LYS A 323 -16.76 -1.86 -5.65
N LEU A 324 -15.75 -2.62 -6.07
CA LEU A 324 -14.39 -2.54 -5.53
C LEU A 324 -13.73 -1.18 -5.79
N SER A 325 -13.93 -0.59 -6.97
CA SER A 325 -13.42 0.75 -7.28
C SER A 325 -14.06 1.82 -6.38
N ILE A 326 -15.36 1.70 -6.08
CA ILE A 326 -16.05 2.58 -5.13
C ILE A 326 -15.50 2.36 -3.71
N ALA A 327 -15.39 1.10 -3.27
CA ALA A 327 -14.85 0.75 -1.96
C ALA A 327 -13.42 1.27 -1.77
N ALA A 328 -12.55 1.14 -2.78
CA ALA A 328 -11.18 1.66 -2.73
C ALA A 328 -11.15 3.18 -2.57
N LYS A 329 -12.03 3.90 -3.27
CA LYS A 329 -12.15 5.36 -3.11
C LYS A 329 -12.66 5.74 -1.72
N MET A 330 -13.59 4.99 -1.16
CA MET A 330 -14.07 5.23 0.21
C MET A 330 -12.97 4.94 1.24
N ASP A 331 -12.29 3.80 1.13
CA ASP A 331 -11.18 3.41 1.99
C ASP A 331 -10.00 4.40 1.93
N PHE A 332 -9.75 5.02 0.78
CA PHE A 332 -8.65 5.98 0.66
C PHE A 332 -9.05 7.42 1.04
N TYR A 333 -10.13 7.96 0.45
CA TYR A 333 -10.47 9.39 0.57
C TYR A 333 -11.41 9.71 1.73
N SER A 334 -12.49 8.94 1.91
CA SER A 334 -13.54 9.29 2.89
C SER A 334 -13.36 8.63 4.24
N LYS A 335 -12.66 7.48 4.31
CA LYS A 335 -12.49 6.67 5.53
C LYS A 335 -13.82 6.23 6.17
N VAL A 336 -14.89 6.18 5.38
CA VAL A 336 -16.23 5.75 5.83
C VAL A 336 -16.45 4.27 5.50
N TYR A 337 -16.93 3.50 6.46
CA TYR A 337 -17.37 2.13 6.23
C TYR A 337 -18.79 2.09 5.64
N LYS A 338 -18.93 1.48 4.45
CA LYS A 338 -20.19 1.23 3.73
C LYS A 338 -20.23 -0.12 3.03
N ALA A 339 -19.40 -1.07 3.48
CA ALA A 339 -19.23 -2.32 2.76
C ALA A 339 -20.53 -3.15 2.71
N ASP A 340 -21.32 -3.13 3.78
CA ASP A 340 -22.59 -3.87 3.86
C ASP A 340 -23.60 -3.40 2.80
N GLU A 341 -23.67 -2.08 2.58
CA GLU A 341 -24.52 -1.48 1.54
C GLU A 341 -24.02 -1.87 0.14
N LEU A 342 -22.71 -1.77 -0.09
CA LEU A 342 -22.09 -2.16 -1.37
C LEU A 342 -22.26 -3.65 -1.66
N LYS A 343 -22.21 -4.50 -0.63
CA LYS A 343 -22.39 -5.95 -0.71
C LYS A 343 -23.83 -6.30 -1.08
N LYS A 344 -24.82 -5.68 -0.43
CA LYS A 344 -26.24 -5.83 -0.80
C LYS A 344 -26.49 -5.45 -2.27
N GLN A 345 -26.00 -4.28 -2.69
CA GLN A 345 -26.13 -3.82 -4.08
C GLN A 345 -25.42 -4.75 -5.07
N LEU A 346 -24.28 -5.34 -4.69
CA LEU A 346 -23.56 -6.33 -5.50
C LEU A 346 -24.39 -7.61 -5.67
N GLU A 347 -24.91 -8.14 -4.57
CA GLU A 347 -25.72 -9.37 -4.56
C GLU A 347 -27.01 -9.22 -5.37
N GLU A 348 -27.72 -8.10 -5.22
CA GLU A 348 -28.91 -7.77 -6.01
C GLU A 348 -28.59 -7.77 -7.52
N ARG A 349 -27.51 -7.08 -7.90
CA ARG A 349 -27.11 -7.01 -9.32
C ARG A 349 -26.67 -8.36 -9.88
N ILE A 350 -26.05 -9.21 -9.07
CA ILE A 350 -25.68 -10.57 -9.48
C ILE A 350 -26.93 -11.44 -9.66
N LYS A 351 -27.91 -11.36 -8.74
CA LYS A 351 -29.20 -12.06 -8.89
C LYS A 351 -29.90 -11.69 -10.20
N GLU A 352 -29.88 -10.42 -10.59
CA GLU A 352 -30.41 -9.98 -11.89
C GLU A 352 -29.66 -10.60 -13.09
N ILE A 353 -28.33 -10.69 -13.03
CA ILE A 353 -27.51 -11.28 -14.10
C ILE A 353 -27.82 -12.77 -14.25
N VAL A 354 -27.99 -13.47 -13.12
CA VAL A 354 -28.31 -14.90 -13.10
C VAL A 354 -29.72 -15.16 -13.66
N LYS A 355 -30.71 -14.33 -13.29
CA LYS A 355 -32.10 -14.47 -13.78
C LYS A 355 -32.30 -14.17 -15.27
N ARG A 356 -31.38 -13.41 -15.90
CA ARG A 356 -31.47 -12.99 -17.31
C ARG A 356 -30.68 -13.90 -18.27
N SER A 357 -30.14 -15.01 -17.77
CA SER A 357 -29.46 -16.04 -18.57
C SER A 357 -30.32 -17.29 -18.57
#